data_AF-A0A2V9KEG9-F1
#
_entry.id   AF-A0A2V9KEG9-F1
#
_cell.length_a   1.000
_cell.length_b   1.000
_cell.length_c   1.000
_cell.angle_alpha   90.00
_cell.angle_beta   90.00
_cell.angle_gamma   90.00
#
_symmetry.space_group_name_H-M   'P 1'
#
loop_
_entity.id
_entity.type
_entity.pdbx_description
1 polymer ?
#
loop_
_entity_poly.entity_id
_entity_poly.type
_entity_poly.pdbx_seq_one_letter_code
_entity_poly.pdbx_strand_id
1 'polypeptide(L)' 'LDAVLLTFDGGRAAQKAKYGGELFPAQMGEGGSGLTFLEFFQVDKERGSPKGIVALDLRRWKP' A
#
# COMPACT_ATOMS: atom_id res chain seq x y z
N LEU A 1 -14.92 1.53 1.29
CA LEU A 1 -13.76 0.81 1.86
C LEU A 1 -13.99 0.71 3.36
N ASP A 2 -13.59 -0.38 4.01
CA ASP A 2 -13.66 -0.48 5.47
C ASP A 2 -12.80 0.64 6.11
N ALA A 3 -13.34 1.34 7.11
CA ALA A 3 -12.68 2.50 7.71
C ALA A 3 -11.33 2.14 8.38
N VAL A 4 -11.18 0.90 8.86
CA VAL A 4 -9.90 0.41 9.41
C VAL A 4 -8.76 0.49 8.39
N LEU A 5 -9.07 0.35 7.09
CA LEU A 5 -8.07 0.42 6.01
C LEU A 5 -7.63 1.85 5.68
N LEU A 6 -8.22 2.86 6.34
CA LEU A 6 -7.87 4.27 6.17
C LEU A 6 -7.12 4.85 7.39
N THR A 7 -6.89 4.05 8.43
CA THR A 7 -6.13 4.48 9.62
C THR A 7 -4.71 3.92 9.61
N PHE A 8 -3.74 4.76 9.96
CA PHE A 8 -2.31 4.40 9.97
C PHE A 8 -1.71 4.38 11.38
N ASP A 9 -2.53 4.63 12.40
CA ASP A 9 -2.14 4.70 13.81
C ASP A 9 -1.46 3.42 14.28
N GLY A 10 -0.50 3.56 15.20
CA GLY A 10 0.22 2.44 15.79
C GLY A 10 0.88 1.52 14.75
N GLY A 11 1.34 2.07 13.62
CA GLY A 11 1.94 1.28 12.54
C GLY A 11 0.93 0.37 11.83
N ARG A 12 -0.32 0.82 11.69
CA ARG A 12 -1.45 0.09 11.08
C ARG A 12 -1.82 -1.18 11.86
N ALA A 13 -1.68 -1.14 13.19
CA ALA A 13 -1.97 -2.28 14.07
C ALA A 13 -3.40 -2.84 13.88
N ALA A 14 -4.39 -1.96 13.72
CA ALA A 14 -5.78 -2.36 13.50
C ALA A 14 -5.99 -3.10 12.17
N GLN A 15 -5.30 -2.67 11.10
CA GLN A 15 -5.33 -3.37 9.81
C GLN A 15 -4.73 -4.77 9.92
N LYS A 16 -3.56 -4.87 10.57
CA LYS A 16 -2.85 -6.13 10.79
C LYS A 16 -3.67 -7.12 11.60
N ALA A 17 -4.31 -6.65 12.68
CA ALA A 17 -5.15 -7.48 13.53
C ALA A 17 -6.38 -8.03 12.79
N LYS A 18 -7.03 -7.22 11.94
CA LYS A 18 -8.27 -7.59 11.25
C LYS A 18 -8.05 -8.38 9.96
N TYR A 19 -7.04 -8.00 9.17
CA TYR A 19 -6.81 -8.52 7.82
C TYR A 19 -5.51 -9.30 7.66
N GLY A 20 -4.69 -9.41 8.71
CA GLY A 20 -3.38 -10.07 8.65
C GLY A 20 -2.33 -9.32 7.84
N GLY A 21 -2.61 -8.07 7.44
CA GLY A 21 -1.76 -7.29 6.54
C GLY A 21 -2.01 -5.80 6.64
N GLU A 22 -1.55 -5.07 5.63
CA GLU A 22 -1.65 -3.61 5.54
C GLU A 22 -2.00 -3.19 4.11
N LEU A 23 -2.78 -2.11 3.99
CA LEU A 23 -3.20 -1.53 2.72
C LEU A 23 -2.84 -0.05 2.68
N PHE A 24 -2.32 0.37 1.53
CA PHE A 24 -1.94 1.74 1.24
C PHE A 24 -2.70 2.20 -0.01
N PRO A 25 -3.73 3.07 0.10
CA PRO A 25 -4.48 3.54 -1.05
C PRO A 25 -3.57 4.30 -2.02
N ALA A 26 -3.56 3.88 -3.28
CA ALA A 26 -2.61 4.33 -4.29
C ALA A 26 -2.57 5.86 -4.46
N GLN A 27 -3.71 6.54 -4.32
CA GLN A 27 -3.85 7.99 -4.52
C GLN A 27 -3.63 8.82 -3.23
N MET A 28 -3.41 8.17 -2.09
CA MET A 28 -3.17 8.88 -0.84
C MET A 28 -1.69 9.28 -0.75
N GLY A 29 -1.42 10.46 -0.20
CA GLY A 29 -0.07 10.96 0.03
C GLY A 29 0.65 10.18 1.14
N GLU A 30 1.89 9.81 0.87
CA GLU A 30 2.86 9.32 1.84
C GLU A 30 3.41 10.50 2.66
N GLY A 31 3.45 10.34 3.99
CA GLY A 31 3.65 11.46 4.91
C GLY A 31 5.06 12.03 4.99
N GLY A 32 6.10 11.29 4.56
CA GLY A 32 7.49 11.73 4.62
C GLY A 32 7.99 12.42 3.34
N SER A 33 7.58 11.93 2.18
CA SER A 33 8.06 12.37 0.87
C SER A 33 7.10 13.30 0.14
N GLY A 34 5.81 13.29 0.51
CA GLY A 34 4.75 14.01 -0.21
C GLY A 34 4.33 13.36 -1.53
N LEU A 35 4.96 12.24 -1.92
CA LEU A 35 4.55 11.42 -3.06
C LEU A 35 3.28 10.64 -2.73
N THR A 36 2.51 10.24 -3.75
CA THR A 36 1.46 9.23 -3.52
C THR A 36 2.08 7.87 -3.17
N PHE A 37 1.34 7.00 -2.47
CA PHE A 37 1.84 5.64 -2.21
C PHE A 37 2.17 4.88 -3.50
N LEU A 38 1.46 5.13 -4.60
CA LEU A 38 1.76 4.53 -5.90
C LEU A 38 3.16 4.90 -6.39
N GLU A 39 3.53 6.18 -6.29
CA GLU A 39 4.83 6.71 -6.71
C GLU A 39 5.93 6.29 -5.73
N PHE A 40 5.66 6.40 -4.42
CA PHE A 40 6.60 6.05 -3.37
C PHE A 40 7.05 4.58 -3.46
N PHE A 41 6.11 3.65 -3.69
CA PHE A 41 6.43 2.24 -3.84
C PHE A 41 7.01 1.87 -5.22
N GLN A 42 7.33 2.82 -6.11
CA GLN A 42 8.12 2.54 -7.32
C GLN A 42 9.62 2.45 -7.06
N VAL A 43 10.09 2.74 -5.83
CA VAL A 43 11.51 2.74 -5.51
C VAL A 43 11.85 1.60 -4.55
N ASP A 44 12.93 0.87 -4.86
CA ASP A 44 13.50 -0.10 -3.95
C ASP A 44 14.14 0.60 -2.74
N LYS A 45 13.85 0.10 -1.53
CA LYS A 45 14.28 0.73 -0.28
C LYS A 45 15.81 0.65 -0.09
N GLU A 46 16.44 -0.43 -0.54
CA GLU A 46 17.85 -0.70 -0.25
C GLU A 46 18.79 -0.06 -1.28
N ARG A 47 18.39 -0.06 -2.56
CA ARG A 47 19.21 0.41 -3.68
C ARG A 47 18.76 1.72 -4.30
N GLY A 48 17.56 2.20 -3.96
CA GLY A 48 16.97 3.40 -4.59
C GLY A 48 16.67 3.25 -6.07
N SER A 49 16.75 2.03 -6.61
CA SER A 49 16.48 1.75 -8.03
C SER A 49 14.97 1.58 -8.28
N PRO A 50 14.48 1.84 -9.50
CA PRO A 50 13.07 1.59 -9.83
C PRO A 50 12.69 0.12 -9.63
N LYS A 51 11.51 -0.13 -9.06
CA LYS A 51 10.87 -1.45 -8.95
C LYS A 51 9.46 -1.38 -9.53
N GLY A 52 9.00 -2.50 -10.11
CA GLY A 52 7.65 -2.60 -10.67
C GLY A 52 6.59 -2.99 -9.65
N ILE A 53 5.32 -2.81 -10.02
CA ILE A 53 4.15 -3.29 -9.28
C ILE A 53 3.50 -4.44 -10.05
N VAL A 54 3.12 -5.50 -9.32
CA VAL A 54 2.28 -6.57 -9.87
C VAL A 54 0.82 -6.19 -9.70
N ALA A 55 0.10 -6.06 -10.81
CA ALA A 55 -1.32 -5.80 -10.80
C ALA A 55 -2.11 -7.12 -10.86
N LEU A 56 -3.02 -7.33 -9.91
CA LEU A 56 -3.95 -8.44 -9.90
C LEU A 56 -5.27 -7.99 -10.54
N ASP A 57 -5.60 -8.51 -11.73
CA ASP A 57 -6.90 -8.26 -12.35
C ASP A 57 -7.93 -9.29 -11.86
N LEU A 58 -8.68 -8.91 -10.83
CA LEU A 58 -9.71 -9.75 -10.22
C LEU A 58 -10.86 -10.10 -11.18
N ARG A 59 -11.05 -9.33 -12.26
CA ARG A 59 -12.09 -9.63 -13.27
C ARG A 59 -11.65 -10.75 -14.22
N ARG A 60 -10.35 -10.95 -14.38
CA ARG A 60 -9.75 -12.00 -15.22
C ARG A 60 -9.31 -13.22 -14.41
N TRP A 61 -9.19 -13.08 -13.09
CA TRP A 61 -8.81 -14.17 -12.21
C TRP A 61 -9.86 -15.28 -12.23
N LYS A 62 -9.40 -16.51 -12.44
CA LYS A 62 -10.18 -17.74 -12.28
C LYS A 62 -9.42 -18.62 -11.27
N PRO A 63 -10.06 -19.08 -10.19
CA PRO A 63 -9.44 -19.89 -9.16
C PRO A 63 -9.04 -21.29 -9.67
#